data_AF-A0A8T3U6I4-F1
#
_entry.id   AF-A0A8T3U6I4-F1
#
_cell.length_a   1.000
_cell.length_b   1.000
_cell.length_c   1.000
_cell.angle_alpha   90.00
_cell.angle_beta   90.00
_cell.angle_gamma   90.00
#
_symmetry.space_group_name_H-M   'P 1'
#
loop_
_entity.id
_entity.type
_entity.pdbx_description
1 polymer ?
#
loop_
_entity_poly.entity_id
_entity_poly.type
_entity_poly.pdbx_seq_one_letter_code
_entity_poly.pdbx_strand_id
1 'polypeptide(L)' 'MTNLQNKFGALKEYSKEYNVNFGFVRDYDKNERLYVCNTEYTEDMKNNNCKLLDNVF' A
#
# COMPACT_ATOMS: atom_id res chain seq x y z
N MET A 1 -11.62 12.12 1.22
CA MET A 1 -10.95 10.83 0.95
C MET A 1 -10.55 10.83 -0.51
N THR A 2 -9.30 10.50 -0.81
CA THR A 2 -8.79 10.45 -2.19
C THR A 2 -9.21 9.14 -2.86
N ASN A 3 -9.21 9.10 -4.20
CA ASN A 3 -9.51 7.87 -4.96
C ASN A 3 -8.56 6.71 -4.56
N LEU A 4 -7.30 7.03 -4.26
CA LEU A 4 -6.30 6.05 -3.81
C LEU A 4 -6.64 5.43 -2.46
N GLN A 5 -7.07 6.23 -1.48
CA GLN A 5 -7.48 5.76 -0.16
C GLN A 5 -8.67 4.80 -0.25
N ASN A 6 -9.65 5.10 -1.12
CA ASN A 6 -10.82 4.25 -1.34
C ASN A 6 -10.42 2.90 -1.95
N LYS A 7 -9.53 2.90 -2.95
CA LYS A 7 -9.00 1.66 -3.57
C LYS A 7 -8.23 0.81 -2.56
N PHE A 8 -7.39 1.42 -1.74
CA PHE A 8 -6.69 0.73 -0.65
C PHE A 8 -7.68 0.09 0.33
N GLY A 9 -8.72 0.85 0.74
CA GLY A 9 -9.77 0.36 1.64
C GLY A 9 -10.48 -0.86 1.08
N ALA A 10 -10.95 -0.80 -0.17
CA ALA A 10 -11.63 -1.91 -0.82
C ALA A 10 -10.76 -3.18 -0.91
N LEU A 11 -9.47 -3.04 -1.25
CA LEU A 11 -8.54 -4.17 -1.29
C LEU A 11 -8.29 -4.78 0.11
N LYS A 12 -8.18 -3.93 1.14
CA LYS A 12 -8.01 -4.37 2.53
C LYS A 12 -9.26 -5.05 3.08
N GLU A 13 -10.46 -4.61 2.67
CA GLU A 13 -11.71 -5.28 3.03
C GLU A 13 -11.83 -6.63 2.35
N TYR A 14 -11.57 -6.68 1.03
CA TYR A 14 -11.51 -7.92 0.28
C TYR A 14 -10.53 -8.93 0.89
N SER A 15 -9.33 -8.48 1.27
CA SER A 15 -8.32 -9.38 1.86
C SER A 15 -8.80 -10.03 3.16
N LYS A 16 -9.56 -9.30 3.97
CA LYS A 16 -10.16 -9.81 5.22
C LYS A 16 -11.31 -10.78 4.94
N GLU A 17 -12.18 -10.44 3.99
CA GLU A 17 -13.34 -11.25 3.63
C GLU A 17 -12.92 -12.63 3.11
N TYR A 18 -11.89 -12.67 2.26
CA TYR A 18 -11.43 -13.89 1.60
C TYR A 18 -10.22 -14.53 2.27
N ASN A 19 -9.74 -13.99 3.40
CA ASN A 19 -8.56 -14.45 4.13
C ASN A 19 -7.32 -14.63 3.22
N VAL A 20 -7.03 -13.61 2.41
CA VAL A 20 -5.87 -13.58 1.51
C VAL A 20 -4.88 -12.51 1.93
N ASN A 21 -3.60 -12.73 1.65
CA ASN A 21 -2.58 -11.70 1.81
C ASN A 21 -2.76 -10.62 0.74
N PHE A 22 -2.62 -9.33 1.12
CA PHE A 22 -2.66 -8.22 0.18
C PHE A 22 -1.42 -7.33 0.32
N GLY A 23 -1.11 -6.62 -0.76
CA GLY A 23 -0.13 -5.54 -0.78
C GLY A 23 -0.55 -4.50 -1.81
N PHE A 24 -0.63 -3.24 -1.38
CA PHE A 24 -0.98 -2.13 -2.25
C PHE A 24 0.30 -1.48 -2.78
N VAL A 25 0.61 -1.73 -4.05
CA VAL A 25 1.81 -1.19 -4.71
C VAL A 25 1.47 0.16 -5.35
N ARG A 26 2.30 1.16 -5.10
CA ARG A 26 2.22 2.49 -5.74
C ARG A 26 3.59 3.14 -5.81
N ASP A 27 3.73 4.04 -6.77
CA ASP A 27 4.89 4.90 -6.95
C ASP A 27 4.95 6.00 -5.89
N TYR A 28 6.17 6.34 -5.46
CA TYR A 28 6.43 7.51 -4.63
C TYR A 28 7.01 8.64 -5.47
N ASP A 29 6.18 9.65 -5.77
CA ASP A 29 6.56 10.81 -6.60
C ASP A 29 7.88 11.49 -6.17
N LYS A 30 8.27 11.36 -4.89
CA LYS A 30 9.48 12.00 -4.36
C LYS A 30 10.79 11.31 -4.75
N ASN A 31 10.76 10.04 -5.15
CA ASN A 31 11.98 9.31 -5.49
C ASN A 31 11.80 8.29 -6.64
N GLU A 32 10.65 8.29 -7.32
CA GLU A 32 10.34 7.43 -8.47
C GLU A 32 10.48 5.92 -8.17
N ARG A 33 10.35 5.52 -6.90
CA ARG A 33 10.43 4.11 -6.48
C ARG A 33 9.06 3.54 -6.15
N LEU A 34 8.95 2.22 -6.30
CA LEU A 34 7.75 1.48 -5.94
C LEU A 34 7.80 1.06 -4.46
N TYR A 35 6.67 1.24 -3.79
CA TYR A 35 6.47 0.81 -2.42
C TYR A 35 5.23 -0.06 -2.31
N VAL A 36 5.28 -1.06 -1.44
CA VAL A 36 4.14 -1.88 -1.04
C VAL A 36 3.70 -1.51 0.37
N CYS A 37 2.41 -1.22 0.53
CA CYS A 37 1.79 -0.96 1.83
C CYS A 37 0.73 -2.04 2.10
N ASN A 38 0.77 -2.67 3.26
CA ASN A 38 -0.17 -3.74 3.63
C ASN A 38 -0.82 -3.57 5.03
N THR A 39 -0.53 -2.46 5.72
CA THR A 39 -1.09 -2.17 7.05
C THR A 39 -2.11 -1.02 6.97
N GLU A 40 -1.64 0.19 6.68
CA GLU A 40 -2.42 1.43 6.68
C GLU A 40 -2.13 2.28 5.46
N TYR A 41 -3.15 3.00 4.98
CA TYR A 41 -2.97 4.00 3.94
C TYR A 41 -2.36 5.27 4.56
N THR A 42 -1.35 5.81 3.90
CA THR A 42 -0.66 7.04 4.29
C THR A 42 -0.24 7.80 3.05
N GLU A 43 -0.29 9.12 3.04
CA GLU A 43 0.28 9.88 1.91
C GLU A 43 1.80 9.93 1.96
N ASP A 44 2.39 9.87 3.16
CA ASP A 44 3.83 9.86 3.33
C ASP A 44 4.38 8.43 3.43
N MET A 45 5.01 7.95 2.36
CA MET A 45 5.65 6.64 2.30
C MET A 45 7.00 6.57 3.02
N LYS A 46 7.48 7.65 3.66
CA LYS A 46 8.72 7.62 4.45
C LYS A 46 8.57 6.89 5.78
N ASN A 47 7.36 6.51 6.17
CA ASN A 47 7.09 5.77 7.41
C ASN A 47 7.24 4.26 7.22
N ASN A 48 7.27 3.53 8.34
CA ASN A 48 7.44 2.08 8.34
C ASN A 48 6.22 1.29 7.82
N ASN A 49 5.12 1.97 7.42
CA ASN A 49 3.89 1.31 6.94
C ASN A 49 4.01 0.85 5.48
N CYS A 50 4.94 1.43 4.73
CA CYS A 50 5.20 1.08 3.34
C CYS A 50 6.67 0.68 3.19
N LYS A 51 6.91 -0.44 2.50
CA LYS A 51 8.27 -0.98 2.26
C LYS A 51 8.64 -0.81 0.80
N LEU A 52 9.90 -0.52 0.53
CA LEU A 52 10.44 -0.52 -0.84
C LEU A 52 10.19 -1.90 -1.46
N LEU A 53 9.63 -1.94 -2.66
CA LEU A 53 9.24 -3.20 -3.30
C LEU A 53 10.45 -4.13 -3.51
N ASP A 54 11.61 -3.54 -3.86
CA ASP A 54 12.87 -4.26 -4.06
C ASP A 54 13.39 -4.97 -2.80
N ASN A 55 12.89 -4.62 -1.61
CA ASN A 55 13.31 -5.21 -0.35
C ASN A 55 12.31 -6.29 0.17
N VAL A 56 11.29 -6.63 -0.61
CA VAL A 56 10.20 -7.53 -0.20
C VAL A 56 10.31 -8.92 -0.85
N PHE A 57 11.09 -9.03 -1.93
CA PHE A 57 11.35 -10.27 -2.68
C PHE A 57 12.85 -10.53 -2.76
#